data_AF-A0A952N1Z9-F1
#
_entry.id   AF-A0A952N1Z9-F1
#
_cell.length_a   1.000
_cell.length_b   1.000
_cell.length_c   1.000
_cell.angle_alpha   90.00
_cell.angle_beta   90.00
_cell.angle_gamma   90.00
#
_symmetry.space_group_name_H-M   'P 1'
#
loop_
_entity.id
_entity.type
_entity.pdbx_description
1 polymer ?
#
loop_
_entity_poly.entity_id
_entity_poly.type
_entity_poly.pdbx_seq_one_letter_code
_entity_poly.pdbx_strand_id
1 'polypeptide(L)'
;MIQFANPAFLWALTGILIPVGIHVLSRKEGRVIKLGSVRHLRESNTKQYRNLRLNEILLLLLRIALITLLVLLLSGLHIQLKSYTSTTPWALVESGLENRLSTVLDSLETQGYEVRFLEKDFPENTNQSYSTDYYKLTEALQKENSRNVIVFSNSRVVNFKGKAEGLPNHIQWITIPAEPASFNHAVAGLNEDSVYIRKGFSNENETWFETVKERRTTEQHYSLTDTLIVGLYADTGFEEDGRVLYAALHAISNNTLHPIKIVQLPNLNNEVQGLAWGIALSDNSINQSTNTVTYKSVQSEKLFVQATNNTWHLTKRLNLEEALQTNVTVQLAQLILPEQTFAQHDNRVMPEAIRWSHTAKQRAAFVSTTGNTDKLLLFLILIFLITERILAWRRNQ
;
A
#
# COMPACT_ATOMS: atom_id res chain seq x y z
N MET A 1 0.38 18.42 -22.96
CA MET A 1 1.81 18.43 -23.33
C MET A 1 2.02 17.42 -24.44
N ILE A 2 2.99 17.64 -25.34
CA ILE A 2 3.33 16.69 -26.41
C ILE A 2 4.53 15.88 -25.95
N GLN A 3 4.39 14.55 -25.94
CA GLN A 3 5.46 13.62 -25.60
C GLN A 3 5.57 12.55 -26.69
N PHE A 4 6.79 12.10 -26.96
CA PHE A 4 7.08 11.01 -27.90
C PHE A 4 7.67 9.83 -27.14
N ALA A 5 7.13 8.63 -27.37
CA ALA A 5 7.65 7.41 -26.74
C ALA A 5 9.01 7.02 -27.34
N ASN A 6 9.18 7.15 -28.66
CA ASN A 6 10.38 6.75 -29.37
C ASN A 6 10.82 7.88 -30.34
N PRO A 7 11.48 8.94 -29.84
CA PRO A 7 11.82 10.12 -30.66
C PRO A 7 12.75 9.80 -31.84
N ALA A 8 13.48 8.68 -31.80
CA ALA A 8 14.34 8.24 -32.90
C ALA A 8 13.58 8.05 -34.22
N PHE A 9 12.30 7.66 -34.19
CA PHE A 9 11.50 7.49 -35.41
C PHE A 9 11.21 8.80 -36.14
N LEU A 10 11.38 9.97 -35.50
CA LEU A 10 11.26 11.26 -36.18
C LEU A 10 12.26 11.42 -37.33
N TRP A 11 13.40 10.72 -37.29
CA TRP A 11 14.34 10.69 -38.41
C TRP A 11 13.74 10.10 -39.69
N ALA A 12 12.71 9.26 -39.59
CA ALA A 12 12.00 8.72 -40.75
C ALA A 12 11.23 9.80 -41.54
N LEU A 13 11.02 11.01 -40.99
CA LEU A 13 10.48 12.15 -41.76
C LEU A 13 11.38 12.52 -42.95
N THR A 14 12.68 12.20 -42.90
CA THR A 14 13.58 12.37 -44.06
C THR A 14 13.10 11.60 -45.30
N GLY A 15 12.32 10.54 -45.12
CA GLY A 15 11.68 9.80 -46.21
C GLY A 15 10.72 10.63 -47.08
N ILE A 16 10.25 11.80 -46.60
CA ILE A 16 9.46 12.76 -47.38
C ILE A 16 10.24 13.30 -48.60
N LEU A 17 11.58 13.29 -48.55
CA LEU A 17 12.42 13.67 -49.69
C LEU A 17 12.20 12.76 -50.91
N ILE A 18 11.79 11.51 -50.71
CA ILE A 18 11.58 10.55 -51.80
C ILE A 18 10.41 10.97 -52.72
N PRO A 19 9.15 11.12 -52.23
CA PRO A 19 8.05 11.54 -53.10
C PRO A 19 8.25 12.95 -53.68
N VAL A 20 8.88 13.86 -52.93
CA VAL A 20 9.23 15.19 -53.44
C VAL A 20 10.25 15.11 -54.57
N GLY A 21 11.31 14.31 -54.39
CA GLY A 21 12.35 14.09 -55.39
C GLY A 21 11.82 13.43 -56.66
N ILE A 22 10.98 12.39 -56.53
CA ILE A 22 10.31 11.73 -57.66
C ILE A 22 9.42 12.73 -58.40
N HIS A 23 8.68 13.59 -57.69
CA HIS A 23 7.80 14.56 -58.33
C HIS A 23 8.58 15.64 -59.10
N VAL A 24 9.71 16.10 -58.58
CA VAL A 24 10.59 17.06 -59.27
C VAL A 24 11.26 16.43 -60.49
N LEU A 25 11.59 15.13 -60.43
CA LEU A 25 12.25 14.40 -61.51
C LEU A 25 11.26 13.85 -62.57
N SER A 26 9.97 13.74 -62.22
CA SER A 26 8.91 13.22 -63.08
C SER A 26 8.59 14.20 -64.21
N ARG A 27 9.22 14.00 -65.36
CA ARG A 27 8.89 14.68 -66.60
C ARG A 27 7.63 14.03 -67.19
N LYS A 28 6.59 14.82 -67.46
CA LYS A 28 5.41 14.31 -68.19
C LYS A 28 5.85 13.80 -69.56
N GLU A 29 5.60 12.52 -69.83
CA GLU A 29 5.67 11.98 -71.18
C GLU A 29 4.66 12.74 -72.05
N GLY A 30 5.15 13.37 -73.11
CA GLY A 30 4.30 14.13 -74.03
C GLY A 30 3.23 13.22 -74.64
N ARG A 31 2.01 13.73 -74.79
CA ARG A 31 0.91 13.00 -75.43
C ARG A 31 1.34 12.59 -76.84
N VAL A 32 1.55 11.29 -77.05
CA VAL A 32 1.92 10.75 -78.36
C VAL A 32 0.70 10.86 -79.28
N ILE A 33 0.76 11.79 -80.23
CA ILE A 33 -0.25 11.93 -81.28
C ILE A 33 0.25 11.13 -82.48
N LYS A 34 -0.50 10.10 -82.87
CA LYS A 34 -0.19 9.30 -84.05
C LYS A 34 -0.50 10.12 -85.30
N LEU A 35 0.53 10.42 -86.10
CA LEU A 35 0.42 11.16 -87.36
C LEU A 35 0.76 10.22 -88.52
N GLY A 36 0.01 10.30 -89.63
CA GLY A 36 0.15 9.40 -90.77
C GLY A 36 1.37 9.63 -91.67
N SER A 37 2.06 10.77 -91.52
CA SER A 37 3.31 11.05 -92.26
C SER A 37 4.18 12.05 -91.50
N VAL A 38 5.47 11.70 -91.34
CA VAL A 38 6.49 12.55 -90.70
C VAL A 38 7.31 13.38 -91.70
N ARG A 39 7.04 13.22 -93.01
CA ARG A 39 7.80 13.82 -94.12
C ARG A 39 7.85 15.36 -94.11
N HIS A 40 6.86 16.01 -93.51
CA HIS A 40 6.73 17.47 -93.48
C HIS A 40 6.99 18.08 -92.09
N LEU A 41 7.40 17.26 -91.11
CA LEU A 41 7.79 17.74 -89.79
C LEU A 41 9.23 18.29 -89.86
N ARG A 42 9.38 19.60 -89.66
CA ARG A 42 10.69 20.21 -89.40
C ARG A 42 11.14 19.84 -87.99
N GLU A 43 12.41 19.47 -87.83
CA GLU A 43 13.05 19.36 -86.52
C GLU A 43 12.93 20.70 -85.78
N SER A 44 11.98 20.79 -84.86
CA SER A 44 11.92 21.93 -83.95
C SER A 44 12.99 21.73 -82.90
N ASN A 45 13.96 22.65 -82.83
CA ASN A 45 14.93 22.69 -81.75
C ASN A 45 14.15 22.82 -80.43
N THR A 46 14.15 21.75 -79.63
CA THR A 46 13.33 21.62 -78.43
C THR A 46 13.70 22.73 -77.45
N LYS A 47 12.95 23.84 -77.47
CA LYS A 47 13.00 24.82 -76.39
C LYS A 47 12.52 24.13 -75.14
N GLN A 48 13.49 23.75 -74.32
CA GLN A 48 13.36 23.22 -72.98
C GLN A 48 12.38 24.09 -72.20
N TYR A 49 11.12 23.67 -72.13
CA TYR A 49 10.13 24.32 -71.27
C TYR A 49 10.49 23.95 -69.82
N ARG A 50 11.34 24.80 -69.24
CA ARG A 50 11.78 24.81 -67.84
C ARG A 50 10.68 25.36 -66.93
N ASN A 51 9.44 24.88 -67.10
CA ASN A 51 8.34 25.20 -66.20
C ASN A 51 7.92 23.92 -65.46
N LEU A 52 8.39 23.81 -64.21
CA LEU A 52 7.87 22.91 -63.19
C LEU A 52 6.40 23.28 -62.93
N ARG A 53 5.49 22.88 -63.82
CA ARG A 53 4.06 22.92 -63.52
C ARG A 53 3.81 21.79 -62.55
N LEU A 54 3.70 22.14 -61.27
CA LEU A 54 3.25 21.27 -60.19
C LEU A 54 1.79 20.86 -60.44
N ASN A 55 1.59 19.99 -61.41
CA ASN A 55 0.31 19.35 -61.65
C ASN A 55 0.32 18.13 -60.74
N GLU A 56 -0.61 18.05 -59.78
CA GLU A 56 -0.71 17.03 -58.71
C GLU A 56 -0.18 17.43 -57.32
N ILE A 57 -0.09 18.73 -57.01
CA ILE A 57 0.22 19.23 -55.65
C ILE A 57 -0.65 18.54 -54.59
N LEU A 58 -1.95 18.36 -54.86
CA LEU A 58 -2.88 17.75 -53.91
C LEU A 58 -2.53 16.28 -53.61
N LEU A 59 -2.13 15.51 -54.63
CA LEU A 59 -1.75 14.09 -54.46
C LEU A 59 -0.39 13.97 -53.77
N LEU A 60 0.55 14.88 -54.09
CA LEU A 60 1.83 15.00 -53.41
C LEU A 60 1.63 15.29 -51.92
N LEU A 61 0.80 16.29 -51.58
CA LEU A 61 0.51 16.67 -50.20
C LEU A 61 -0.08 15.49 -49.43
N LEU A 62 -0.96 14.72 -50.05
CA LEU A 62 -1.56 13.53 -49.44
C LEU A 62 -0.53 12.43 -49.14
N ARG A 63 0.44 12.19 -50.05
CA ARG A 63 1.56 11.27 -49.82
C ARG A 63 2.46 11.73 -48.70
N ILE A 64 2.77 13.03 -48.65
CA ILE A 64 3.53 13.63 -47.55
C ILE A 64 2.76 13.47 -46.23
N ALA A 65 1.46 13.74 -46.22
CA ALA A 65 0.61 13.59 -45.04
C ALA A 65 0.51 12.15 -44.55
N LEU A 66 0.47 11.16 -45.45
CA LEU A 66 0.51 9.75 -45.06
C LEU A 66 1.81 9.36 -44.38
N ILE A 67 2.95 9.78 -44.95
CA ILE A 67 4.27 9.51 -44.37
C ILE A 67 4.40 10.20 -43.01
N THR A 68 3.99 11.46 -42.88
CA THR A 68 4.03 12.15 -41.59
C THR A 68 3.17 11.46 -40.55
N LEU A 69 1.95 11.06 -40.90
CA LEU A 69 1.03 10.42 -39.95
C LEU A 69 1.51 9.03 -39.52
N LEU A 70 2.11 8.28 -40.43
CA LEU A 70 2.78 7.01 -40.14
C LEU A 70 3.97 7.19 -39.19
N VAL A 71 4.81 8.20 -39.43
CA VAL A 71 5.96 8.48 -38.56
C VAL A 71 5.51 8.95 -37.18
N LEU A 72 4.46 9.75 -37.08
CA LEU A 72 3.88 10.17 -35.79
C LEU A 72 3.30 8.99 -35.01
N LEU A 73 2.69 8.02 -35.70
CA LEU A 73 2.21 6.77 -35.09
C LEU A 73 3.39 5.94 -34.55
N LEU A 74 4.45 5.75 -35.35
CA LEU A 74 5.64 4.98 -34.96
C LEU A 74 6.46 5.66 -33.84
N SER A 75 6.49 6.98 -33.82
CA SER A 75 7.15 7.78 -32.77
C SER A 75 6.40 7.70 -31.43
N GLY A 76 5.16 7.20 -31.42
CA GLY A 76 4.30 7.17 -30.24
C GLY A 76 3.95 8.58 -29.79
N LEU A 77 3.35 9.39 -30.69
CA LEU A 77 2.89 10.73 -30.37
C LEU A 77 1.74 10.68 -29.36
N HIS A 78 2.04 11.08 -28.12
CA HIS A 78 1.04 11.25 -27.08
C HIS A 78 0.69 12.74 -26.94
N ILE A 79 -0.47 13.11 -27.48
CA ILE A 79 -1.10 14.39 -27.24
C ILE A 79 -1.94 14.25 -25.98
N GLN A 80 -1.42 14.75 -24.85
CA GLN A 80 -2.24 14.94 -23.66
C GLN A 80 -3.15 16.14 -23.90
N LEU A 81 -4.35 15.88 -24.44
CA LEU A 81 -5.46 16.81 -24.40
C LEU A 81 -5.79 16.98 -22.91
N LYS A 82 -5.53 18.18 -22.36
CA LYS A 82 -6.04 18.56 -21.05
C LYS A 82 -7.56 18.45 -21.13
N SER A 83 -8.12 17.31 -20.73
CA SER A 83 -9.57 17.18 -20.60
C SER A 83 -9.95 18.10 -19.45
N TYR A 84 -10.55 19.24 -19.74
CA TYR A 84 -11.12 20.11 -18.72
C TYR A 84 -12.43 19.47 -18.23
N THR A 85 -12.30 18.36 -17.49
CA THR A 85 -13.32 17.94 -16.54
C THR A 85 -12.98 18.64 -15.23
N SER A 86 -13.94 19.34 -14.67
CA SER A 86 -13.86 20.36 -13.61
C SER A 86 -13.53 19.82 -12.21
N THR A 87 -12.71 18.77 -12.10
CA THR A 87 -12.33 18.17 -10.81
C THR A 87 -10.92 18.60 -10.43
N THR A 88 -10.78 19.30 -9.31
CA THR A 88 -9.51 19.74 -8.72
C THR A 88 -8.68 18.51 -8.32
N PRO A 89 -7.35 18.51 -8.56
CA PRO A 89 -6.49 17.48 -8.03
C PRO A 89 -6.36 17.61 -6.50
N TRP A 90 -6.23 16.49 -5.79
CA TRP A 90 -6.23 16.47 -4.32
C TRP A 90 -4.87 16.09 -3.75
N ALA A 91 -4.46 16.79 -2.70
CA ALA A 91 -3.33 16.45 -1.87
C ALA A 91 -3.86 16.04 -0.49
N LEU A 92 -3.85 14.74 -0.19
CA LEU A 92 -4.34 14.19 1.08
C LEU A 92 -3.20 14.06 2.07
N VAL A 93 -3.39 14.57 3.28
CA VAL A 93 -2.36 14.61 4.32
C VAL A 93 -2.89 13.95 5.60
N GLU A 94 -2.13 13.00 6.15
CA GLU A 94 -2.42 12.45 7.47
C GLU A 94 -2.19 13.50 8.57
N SER A 95 -3.08 13.53 9.57
CA SER A 95 -2.96 14.44 10.73
C SER A 95 -1.61 14.28 11.43
N GLY A 96 -0.92 15.39 11.68
CA GLY A 96 0.41 15.46 12.30
C GLY A 96 1.57 15.56 11.30
N LEU A 97 1.30 15.46 9.99
CA LEU A 97 2.32 15.65 8.94
C LEU A 97 2.32 17.06 8.33
N GLU A 98 1.28 17.86 8.55
CA GLU A 98 1.09 19.18 7.95
C GLU A 98 2.30 20.10 8.17
N ASN A 99 2.82 20.17 9.39
CA ASN A 99 3.93 21.04 9.73
C ASN A 99 5.26 20.59 9.09
N ARG A 100 5.44 19.28 8.87
CA ARG A 100 6.64 18.72 8.22
C ARG A 100 6.59 18.89 6.70
N LEU A 101 5.38 19.02 6.14
CA LEU A 101 5.13 19.07 4.70
C LEU A 101 4.71 20.46 4.19
N SER A 102 4.65 21.48 5.04
CA SER A 102 4.16 22.83 4.70
C SER A 102 4.72 23.36 3.37
N THR A 103 6.05 23.34 3.20
CA THR A 103 6.70 23.75 1.94
C THR A 103 6.22 22.98 0.70
N VAL A 104 5.97 21.67 0.85
CA VAL A 104 5.50 20.82 -0.25
C VAL A 104 4.02 21.10 -0.52
N LEU A 105 3.21 21.28 0.52
CA LEU A 105 1.79 21.59 0.42
C LEU A 105 1.57 22.96 -0.23
N ASP A 106 2.31 23.99 0.16
CA ASP A 106 2.28 25.32 -0.47
C ASP A 106 2.63 25.23 -1.97
N SER A 107 3.64 24.40 -2.31
CA SER A 107 3.99 24.15 -3.70
C SER A 107 2.92 23.39 -4.48
N LEU A 108 2.12 22.55 -3.83
CA LEU A 108 1.01 21.83 -4.48
C LEU A 108 -0.22 22.74 -4.64
N GLU A 109 -0.53 23.57 -3.64
CA GLU A 109 -1.60 24.56 -3.71
C GLU A 109 -1.37 25.57 -4.83
N THR A 110 -0.14 26.07 -4.98
CA THR A 110 0.23 26.94 -6.11
C THR A 110 0.10 26.26 -7.48
N GLN A 111 0.17 24.93 -7.54
CA GLN A 111 -0.09 24.13 -8.74
C GLN A 111 -1.58 23.81 -8.95
N GLY A 112 -2.45 24.24 -8.03
CA GLY A 112 -3.90 24.06 -8.08
C GLY A 112 -4.40 22.78 -7.41
N TYR A 113 -3.60 22.14 -6.54
CA TYR A 113 -4.08 21.06 -5.69
C TYR A 113 -4.87 21.60 -4.51
N GLU A 114 -5.93 20.88 -4.15
CA GLU A 114 -6.72 21.13 -2.96
C GLU A 114 -6.20 20.23 -1.82
N VAL A 115 -5.70 20.85 -0.75
CA VAL A 115 -5.18 20.13 0.42
C VAL A 115 -6.34 19.68 1.31
N ARG A 116 -6.38 18.40 1.63
CA ARG A 116 -7.41 17.76 2.46
C ARG A 116 -6.78 16.76 3.41
N PHE A 117 -7.49 16.38 4.47
CA PHE A 117 -6.99 15.40 5.44
C PHE A 117 -7.33 13.96 5.05
N LEU A 118 -6.42 13.04 5.32
CA LEU A 118 -6.58 11.60 5.14
C LEU A 118 -7.43 11.00 6.27
N GLU A 119 -8.70 11.42 6.31
CA GLU A 119 -9.70 10.98 7.27
C GLU A 119 -10.98 10.56 6.54
N LYS A 120 -11.96 10.08 7.29
CA LYS A 120 -13.27 9.76 6.73
C LYS A 120 -13.86 11.00 6.04
N ASP A 121 -14.35 10.83 4.81
CA ASP A 121 -14.97 11.87 3.99
C ASP A 121 -14.01 13.00 3.52
N PHE A 122 -12.70 12.86 3.76
CA PHE A 122 -11.64 13.76 3.26
C PHE A 122 -11.91 15.27 3.51
N PRO A 123 -12.03 15.70 4.78
CA PRO A 123 -12.34 17.09 5.12
C PRO A 123 -11.17 18.04 4.84
N GLU A 124 -11.47 19.32 4.60
CA GLU A 124 -10.45 20.38 4.44
C GLU A 124 -9.75 20.72 5.76
N ASN A 125 -10.45 20.55 6.89
CA ASN A 125 -9.93 20.83 8.23
C ASN A 125 -10.12 19.62 9.15
N THR A 126 -9.07 19.27 9.90
CA THR A 126 -9.15 18.25 10.95
C THR A 126 -9.66 18.87 12.25
N ASN A 127 -10.63 18.22 12.89
CA ASN A 127 -11.08 18.58 14.25
C ASN A 127 -10.77 17.47 15.27
N GLN A 128 -10.48 16.25 14.82
CA GLN A 128 -10.23 15.08 15.68
C GLN A 128 -9.33 14.06 14.96
N SER A 129 -8.28 13.58 15.65
CA SER A 129 -7.41 12.51 15.14
C SER A 129 -8.12 11.17 15.30
N TYR A 130 -8.83 10.72 14.28
CA TYR A 130 -9.48 9.41 14.27
C TYR A 130 -8.49 8.30 13.90
N SER A 131 -8.78 7.06 14.35
CA SER A 131 -8.04 5.89 13.89
C SER A 131 -8.25 5.68 12.39
N THR A 132 -7.20 5.91 11.62
CA THR A 132 -7.18 5.83 10.17
C THR A 132 -6.95 4.40 9.71
N ASP A 133 -7.92 3.81 9.01
CA ASP A 133 -7.76 2.53 8.30
C ASP A 133 -7.48 2.82 6.82
N TYR A 134 -6.23 2.65 6.40
CA TYR A 134 -5.79 3.05 5.06
C TYR A 134 -6.47 2.24 3.95
N TYR A 135 -6.80 0.96 4.17
CA TYR A 135 -7.47 0.16 3.14
C TYR A 135 -8.89 0.66 2.89
N LYS A 136 -9.63 0.99 3.96
CA LYS A 136 -10.98 1.57 3.83
C LYS A 136 -10.97 2.95 3.18
N LEU A 137 -10.00 3.79 3.53
CA LEU A 137 -9.87 5.10 2.90
C LEU A 137 -9.49 4.99 1.43
N THR A 138 -8.64 4.02 1.07
CA THR A 138 -8.32 3.76 -0.34
C THR A 138 -9.55 3.31 -1.11
N GLU A 139 -10.41 2.46 -0.52
CA GLU A 139 -11.69 2.08 -1.12
C GLU A 139 -12.64 3.27 -1.29
N ALA A 140 -12.70 4.17 -0.30
CA ALA A 140 -13.48 5.40 -0.40
C ALA A 140 -12.93 6.34 -1.50
N LEU A 141 -11.62 6.51 -1.59
CA LEU A 141 -10.97 7.29 -2.64
C LEU A 141 -11.21 6.73 -4.04
N GLN A 142 -11.30 5.41 -4.18
CA GLN A 142 -11.64 4.78 -5.46
C GLN A 142 -13.05 5.12 -5.95
N LYS A 143 -13.99 5.38 -5.03
CA LYS A 143 -15.36 5.78 -5.36
C LYS A 143 -15.45 7.25 -5.73
N GLU A 144 -14.53 8.07 -5.24
CA GLU A 144 -14.44 9.49 -5.59
C GLU A 144 -13.88 9.67 -7.01
N ASN A 145 -14.59 10.44 -7.84
CA ASN A 145 -14.19 10.71 -9.22
C ASN A 145 -13.13 11.82 -9.30
N SER A 146 -12.05 11.68 -8.53
CA SER A 146 -10.98 12.66 -8.40
C SER A 146 -9.86 12.41 -9.42
N ARG A 147 -9.20 13.48 -9.88
CA ARG A 147 -8.11 13.39 -10.86
C ARG A 147 -6.77 13.61 -10.18
N ASN A 148 -5.87 12.64 -10.26
CA ASN A 148 -4.51 12.71 -9.68
C ASN A 148 -4.53 13.07 -8.18
N VAL A 149 -4.55 12.05 -7.34
CA VAL A 149 -4.52 12.20 -5.89
C VAL A 149 -3.12 11.88 -5.39
N ILE A 150 -2.53 12.78 -4.62
CA ILE A 150 -1.28 12.51 -3.90
C ILE A 150 -1.61 12.33 -2.44
N VAL A 151 -1.23 11.20 -1.86
CA VAL A 151 -1.47 10.90 -0.44
C VAL A 151 -0.14 10.93 0.31
N PHE A 152 -0.07 11.72 1.37
CA PHE A 152 1.03 11.77 2.32
C PHE A 152 0.58 11.14 3.64
N SER A 153 1.23 10.06 4.04
CA SER A 153 0.89 9.34 5.27
C SER A 153 2.11 8.77 5.96
N ASN A 154 1.97 8.41 7.23
CA ASN A 154 2.99 7.68 7.97
C ASN A 154 3.10 6.22 7.52
N SER A 155 2.09 5.69 6.79
CA SER A 155 2.00 4.29 6.34
C SER A 155 2.30 3.27 7.46
N ARG A 156 1.86 3.54 8.69
CA ARG A 156 2.11 2.64 9.84
C ARG A 156 1.42 1.30 9.65
N VAL A 157 2.09 0.21 10.03
CA VAL A 157 1.55 -1.17 9.94
C VAL A 157 0.20 -1.29 10.68
N VAL A 158 0.06 -0.64 11.84
CA VAL A 158 -1.16 -0.66 12.66
C VAL A 158 -2.39 -0.09 11.94
N ASN A 159 -2.20 0.76 10.93
CA ASN A 159 -3.28 1.42 10.18
C ASN A 159 -3.68 0.67 8.91
N PHE A 160 -2.98 -0.42 8.54
CA PHE A 160 -3.39 -1.32 7.46
C PHE A 160 -4.20 -2.48 8.03
N LYS A 161 -5.52 -2.29 8.17
CA LYS A 161 -6.41 -3.28 8.77
C LYS A 161 -7.32 -3.92 7.72
N GLY A 162 -7.39 -5.25 7.71
CA GLY A 162 -8.29 -5.99 6.83
C GLY A 162 -7.62 -6.46 5.54
N LYS A 163 -8.42 -6.57 4.47
CA LYS A 163 -7.98 -7.14 3.20
C LYS A 163 -7.18 -6.12 2.40
N ALA A 164 -6.03 -6.53 1.88
CA ALA A 164 -5.22 -5.69 1.02
C ALA A 164 -5.96 -5.35 -0.29
N GLU A 165 -6.10 -4.05 -0.55
CA GLU A 165 -6.70 -3.51 -1.77
C GLU A 165 -5.63 -3.05 -2.76
N GLY A 166 -5.99 -2.95 -4.04
CA GLY A 166 -5.10 -2.44 -5.08
C GLY A 166 -5.11 -0.91 -5.13
N LEU A 167 -3.93 -0.29 -5.29
CA LEU A 167 -3.83 1.16 -5.45
C LEU A 167 -4.10 1.55 -6.93
N PRO A 168 -5.08 2.43 -7.22
CA PRO A 168 -5.32 2.90 -8.58
C PRO A 168 -4.16 3.75 -9.13
N ASN A 169 -3.91 3.69 -10.44
CA ASN A 169 -2.82 4.42 -11.09
C ASN A 169 -2.90 5.96 -10.99
N HIS A 170 -4.07 6.51 -10.67
CA HIS A 170 -4.24 7.96 -10.49
C HIS A 170 -3.99 8.40 -9.03
N ILE A 171 -3.68 7.47 -8.12
CA ILE A 171 -3.35 7.74 -6.73
C ILE A 171 -1.86 7.45 -6.52
N GLN A 172 -1.11 8.46 -6.09
CA GLN A 172 0.28 8.31 -5.70
C GLN A 172 0.38 8.37 -4.18
N TRP A 173 0.77 7.26 -3.56
CA TRP A 173 0.89 7.15 -2.10
C TRP A 173 2.33 7.32 -1.64
N ILE A 174 2.64 8.45 -1.02
CA ILE A 174 3.96 8.82 -0.51
C ILE A 174 4.00 8.57 0.99
N THR A 175 5.03 7.84 1.42
CA THR A 175 5.26 7.55 2.84
C THR A 175 6.23 8.54 3.44
N ILE A 176 5.84 9.15 4.55
CA ILE A 176 6.67 10.03 5.37
C ILE A 176 6.79 9.35 6.73
N PRO A 177 7.88 8.61 7.01
CA PRO A 177 8.02 7.87 8.25
C PRO A 177 7.97 8.81 9.46
N ALA A 178 7.47 8.28 10.58
CA ALA A 178 7.54 8.97 11.87
C ALA A 178 8.99 8.97 12.38
N GLU A 179 9.37 10.00 13.13
CA GLU A 179 10.70 10.06 13.73
C GLU A 179 10.91 8.91 14.73
N PRO A 180 12.15 8.38 14.87
CA PRO A 180 12.46 7.37 15.87
C PRO A 180 12.06 7.84 17.27
N ALA A 181 11.30 7.00 17.98
CA ALA A 181 10.76 7.35 19.29
C ALA A 181 11.11 6.27 20.32
N SER A 182 11.29 6.70 21.57
CA SER A 182 11.38 5.82 22.72
C SER A 182 10.24 6.11 23.70
N PHE A 183 9.77 5.08 24.39
CA PHE A 183 8.65 5.16 25.33
C PHE A 183 8.82 4.16 26.47
N ASN A 184 8.22 4.45 27.62
CA ASN A 184 8.17 3.51 28.74
C ASN A 184 6.95 2.59 28.55
N HIS A 185 7.19 1.30 28.38
CA HIS A 185 6.15 0.31 28.17
C HIS A 185 5.57 -0.24 29.47
N ALA A 186 6.45 -0.58 30.42
CA ALA A 186 6.06 -1.10 31.73
C ALA A 186 7.12 -0.73 32.79
N VAL A 187 6.68 -0.48 34.02
CA VAL A 187 7.57 -0.17 35.15
C VAL A 187 7.22 -1.03 36.35
N ALA A 188 8.20 -1.80 36.82
CA ALA A 188 8.08 -2.67 37.97
C ALA A 188 8.93 -2.15 39.13
N GLY A 189 8.36 -2.08 40.33
CA GLY A 189 9.13 -1.81 41.54
C GLY A 189 10.03 -2.99 41.89
N LEU A 190 11.33 -2.76 42.08
CA LEU A 190 12.23 -3.76 42.64
C LEU A 190 12.32 -3.57 44.16
N ASN A 191 12.81 -2.40 44.58
CA ASN A 191 12.95 -1.98 45.97
C ASN A 191 12.51 -0.51 46.10
N GLU A 192 12.54 0.08 47.31
CA GLU A 192 12.22 1.50 47.53
C GLU A 192 13.00 2.46 46.60
N ASP A 193 14.26 2.12 46.32
CA ASP A 193 15.21 2.96 45.58
C ASP A 193 15.37 2.60 44.10
N SER A 194 14.84 1.47 43.62
CA SER A 194 15.12 1.00 42.26
C SER A 194 13.91 0.39 41.56
N VAL A 195 13.82 0.65 40.27
CA VAL A 195 12.75 0.18 39.39
C VAL A 195 13.34 -0.50 38.17
N TYR A 196 12.66 -1.52 37.67
CA TYR A 196 12.89 -2.05 36.34
C TYR A 196 11.94 -1.38 35.35
N ILE A 197 12.46 -0.91 34.23
CA ILE A 197 11.69 -0.25 33.19
C ILE A 197 11.86 -1.04 31.90
N ARG A 198 10.75 -1.47 31.30
CA ARG A 198 10.73 -1.91 29.91
C ARG A 198 10.65 -0.68 29.03
N LYS A 199 11.74 -0.31 28.40
CA LYS A 199 11.75 0.74 27.38
C LYS A 199 11.45 0.13 26.02
N GLY A 200 10.51 0.72 25.30
CA GLY A 200 10.24 0.44 23.90
C GLY A 200 10.93 1.47 23.02
N PHE A 201 11.48 1.01 21.92
CA PHE A 201 12.03 1.85 20.87
C PHE A 201 11.34 1.47 19.57
N SER A 202 10.95 2.46 18.77
CA SER A 202 10.33 2.21 17.48
C SER A 202 10.86 3.16 16.43
N ASN A 203 11.20 2.60 15.27
CA ASN A 203 11.52 3.33 14.05
C ASN A 203 10.66 2.79 12.89
N GLU A 204 10.97 3.20 11.66
CA GLU A 204 10.26 2.78 10.45
C GLU A 204 10.35 1.28 10.14
N ASN A 205 11.38 0.58 10.62
CA ASN A 205 11.68 -0.81 10.27
C ASN A 205 11.32 -1.78 11.40
N GLU A 206 11.57 -1.39 12.64
CA GLU A 206 11.46 -2.26 13.80
C GLU A 206 10.96 -1.56 15.05
N THR A 207 10.38 -2.37 15.93
CA THR A 207 10.04 -2.03 17.31
C THR A 207 10.68 -3.07 18.19
N TRP A 208 11.55 -2.64 19.10
CA TRP A 208 12.23 -3.53 20.04
C TRP A 208 12.10 -3.01 21.46
N PHE A 209 12.42 -3.88 22.41
CA PHE A 209 12.29 -3.58 23.83
C PHE A 209 13.56 -3.95 24.57
N GLU A 210 13.90 -3.14 25.55
CA GLU A 210 14.99 -3.38 26.48
C GLU A 210 14.48 -3.23 27.91
N THR A 211 14.97 -4.07 28.81
CA THR A 211 14.70 -3.94 30.24
C THR A 211 15.92 -3.33 30.91
N VAL A 212 15.76 -2.12 31.46
CA VAL A 212 16.81 -1.42 32.19
C VAL A 212 16.46 -1.29 33.67
N LYS A 213 17.48 -1.27 34.52
CA LYS A 213 17.34 -0.97 35.95
C LYS A 213 17.73 0.48 36.18
N GLU A 214 16.81 1.27 36.73
CA GLU A 214 17.05 2.69 37.05
C GLU A 214 16.80 2.98 38.54
N ARG A 215 17.49 4.00 39.06
CA ARG A 215 17.27 4.49 40.42
C ARG A 215 16.05 5.41 40.42
N ARG A 216 15.13 5.20 41.35
CA ARG A 216 13.95 6.05 41.49
C ARG A 216 14.39 7.43 41.97
N THR A 217 14.11 8.47 41.19
CA THR A 217 14.33 9.87 41.58
C THR A 217 12.98 10.52 41.92
N THR A 218 12.98 11.48 42.84
CA THR A 218 11.77 12.18 43.31
C THR A 218 11.07 13.00 42.23
N GLU A 219 11.74 13.32 41.13
CA GLU A 219 11.18 14.08 40.01
C GLU A 219 10.43 13.19 39.00
N GLN A 220 10.72 11.88 38.95
CA GLN A 220 10.13 10.95 37.99
C GLN A 220 8.96 10.18 38.61
N HIS A 221 7.74 10.56 38.24
CA HIS A 221 6.53 9.84 38.62
C HIS A 221 6.29 8.70 37.63
N TYR A 222 6.60 7.47 38.02
CA TYR A 222 6.26 6.27 37.25
C TYR A 222 4.92 5.71 37.71
N SER A 223 4.04 5.36 36.76
CA SER A 223 2.90 4.48 37.06
C SER A 223 3.44 3.06 37.18
N LEU A 224 3.39 2.50 38.40
CA LEU A 224 3.86 1.14 38.68
C LEU A 224 2.80 0.13 38.23
N THR A 225 3.24 -0.99 37.67
CA THR A 225 2.34 -2.12 37.40
C THR A 225 1.87 -2.75 38.71
N ASP A 226 0.56 -2.94 38.84
CA ASP A 226 -0.04 -3.61 39.99
C ASP A 226 0.45 -5.06 40.14
N THR A 227 0.55 -5.51 41.40
CA THR A 227 0.93 -6.89 41.70
C THR A 227 -0.24 -7.83 41.43
N LEU A 228 -0.04 -8.77 40.53
CA LEU A 228 -1.03 -9.80 40.20
C LEU A 228 -1.01 -10.90 41.28
N ILE A 229 -2.11 -11.05 42.01
CA ILE A 229 -2.24 -12.11 43.03
C ILE A 229 -2.90 -13.33 42.39
N VAL A 230 -2.19 -14.47 42.39
CA VAL A 230 -2.65 -15.74 41.82
C VAL A 230 -2.76 -16.78 42.93
N GLY A 231 -3.96 -17.30 43.13
CA GLY A 231 -4.25 -18.39 44.07
C GLY A 231 -4.19 -19.72 43.37
N LEU A 232 -3.51 -20.70 43.96
CA LEU A 232 -3.42 -22.06 43.44
C LEU A 232 -3.91 -23.05 44.50
N TYR A 233 -4.96 -23.79 44.15
CA TYR A 233 -5.49 -24.91 44.92
C TYR A 233 -5.36 -26.21 44.11
N ALA A 234 -4.85 -27.26 44.74
CA ALA A 234 -4.77 -28.59 44.17
C ALA A 234 -5.35 -29.62 45.14
N ASP A 235 -6.35 -30.37 44.70
CA ASP A 235 -6.97 -31.43 45.49
C ASP A 235 -6.10 -32.70 45.54
N THR A 236 -6.41 -33.59 46.48
CA THR A 236 -5.83 -34.92 46.65
C THR A 236 -6.01 -35.75 45.36
N GLY A 237 -4.98 -35.74 44.51
CA GLY A 237 -5.02 -36.36 43.18
C GLY A 237 -4.51 -35.47 42.05
N PHE A 238 -4.35 -34.16 42.28
CA PHE A 238 -3.79 -33.18 41.34
C PHE A 238 -2.47 -32.56 41.83
N GLU A 239 -1.76 -33.24 42.74
CA GLU A 239 -0.53 -32.70 43.33
C GLU A 239 0.57 -32.45 42.30
N GLU A 240 0.77 -33.36 41.35
CA GLU A 240 1.76 -33.19 40.28
C GLU A 240 1.39 -32.02 39.37
N ASP A 241 0.13 -31.95 38.93
CA ASP A 241 -0.40 -30.86 38.12
C ASP A 241 -0.20 -29.49 38.83
N GLY A 242 -0.47 -29.45 40.14
CA GLY A 242 -0.25 -28.29 41.00
C GLY A 242 1.21 -27.86 41.07
N ARG A 243 2.14 -28.82 41.20
CA ARG A 243 3.58 -28.52 41.18
C ARG A 243 4.03 -27.96 39.83
N VAL A 244 3.54 -28.52 38.73
CA VAL A 244 3.83 -28.03 37.36
C VAL A 244 3.33 -26.60 37.19
N LEU A 245 2.09 -26.31 37.58
CA LEU A 245 1.52 -24.96 37.46
C LEU A 245 2.20 -23.96 38.40
N TYR A 246 2.56 -24.37 39.62
CA TYR A 246 3.35 -23.54 40.52
C TYR A 246 4.70 -23.17 39.89
N ALA A 247 5.42 -24.15 39.33
CA ALA A 247 6.69 -23.92 38.66
C ALA A 247 6.53 -23.02 37.42
N ALA A 248 5.46 -23.20 36.64
CA ALA A 248 5.13 -22.34 35.50
C ALA A 248 4.88 -20.90 35.95
N LEU A 249 4.02 -20.67 36.97
CA LEU A 249 3.76 -19.34 37.53
C LEU A 249 5.04 -18.69 38.06
N HIS A 250 5.88 -19.46 38.75
CA HIS A 250 7.15 -18.97 39.26
C HIS A 250 8.11 -18.58 38.12
N ALA A 251 8.16 -19.36 37.04
CA ALA A 251 8.93 -19.02 35.85
C ALA A 251 8.41 -17.75 35.17
N ILE A 252 7.09 -17.54 35.10
CA ILE A 252 6.49 -16.32 34.57
C ILE A 252 6.87 -15.12 35.44
N SER A 253 6.75 -15.25 36.77
CA SER A 253 7.12 -14.18 37.71
C SER A 253 8.58 -13.75 37.57
N ASN A 254 9.49 -14.68 37.28
CA ASN A 254 10.92 -14.38 37.18
C ASN A 254 11.34 -13.80 35.82
N ASN A 255 10.57 -14.07 34.77
CA ASN A 255 10.92 -13.66 33.40
C ASN A 255 10.08 -12.50 32.86
N THR A 256 9.15 -11.97 33.66
CA THR A 256 8.29 -10.86 33.27
C THR A 256 8.41 -9.69 34.24
N LEU A 257 8.11 -8.49 33.77
CA LEU A 257 8.10 -7.27 34.58
C LEU A 257 6.78 -7.07 35.33
N HIS A 258 5.90 -8.08 35.33
CA HIS A 258 4.70 -8.05 36.13
C HIS A 258 4.99 -8.71 37.48
N PRO A 259 4.87 -7.99 38.60
CA PRO A 259 5.02 -8.62 39.90
C PRO A 259 3.86 -9.60 40.11
N ILE A 260 4.18 -10.89 40.33
CA ILE A 260 3.19 -11.93 40.60
C ILE A 260 3.37 -12.46 42.01
N LYS A 261 2.32 -12.39 42.83
CA LYS A 261 2.27 -13.01 44.15
C LYS A 261 1.49 -14.32 44.07
N ILE A 262 2.19 -15.45 44.19
CA ILE A 262 1.59 -16.78 44.13
C ILE A 262 1.21 -17.20 45.56
N VAL A 263 -0.06 -17.52 45.79
CA VAL A 263 -0.59 -17.96 47.08
C VAL A 263 -1.09 -19.39 46.93
N GLN A 264 -0.47 -20.34 47.63
CA GLN A 264 -0.99 -21.71 47.72
C GLN A 264 -2.16 -21.73 48.71
N LEU A 265 -3.34 -22.15 48.24
CA LEU A 265 -4.55 -22.19 49.03
C LEU A 265 -4.72 -23.59 49.62
N PRO A 266 -4.90 -23.75 50.95
CA PRO A 266 -5.16 -25.07 51.53
C PRO A 266 -6.60 -25.56 51.34
N ASN A 267 -7.55 -24.66 51.08
CA ASN A 267 -8.94 -24.98 50.75
C ASN A 267 -9.53 -23.91 49.82
N LEU A 268 -10.64 -24.25 49.14
CA LEU A 268 -11.34 -23.37 48.18
C LEU A 268 -12.04 -22.15 48.81
N ASN A 269 -12.27 -22.16 50.13
CA ASN A 269 -13.02 -21.12 50.84
C ASN A 269 -12.13 -20.05 51.48
N ASN A 270 -10.81 -20.18 51.40
CA ASN A 270 -9.88 -19.24 52.00
C ASN A 270 -9.89 -17.90 51.26
N GLU A 271 -10.28 -16.85 51.99
CA GLU A 271 -10.30 -15.50 51.47
C GLU A 271 -8.91 -14.92 51.31
N VAL A 272 -8.59 -14.53 50.08
CA VAL A 272 -7.39 -13.76 49.74
C VAL A 272 -7.84 -12.43 49.16
N GLN A 273 -7.53 -11.34 49.85
CA GLN A 273 -7.84 -9.99 49.35
C GLN A 273 -7.06 -9.71 48.07
N GLY A 274 -7.75 -9.16 47.06
CA GLY A 274 -7.15 -8.78 45.78
C GLY A 274 -6.83 -9.96 44.85
N LEU A 275 -7.46 -11.12 45.04
CA LEU A 275 -7.23 -12.31 44.21
C LEU A 275 -7.70 -12.09 42.76
N ALA A 276 -6.74 -11.88 41.85
CA ALA A 276 -7.04 -11.67 40.43
C ALA A 276 -7.38 -12.99 39.74
N TRP A 277 -6.58 -14.03 39.99
CA TRP A 277 -6.75 -15.36 39.37
C TRP A 277 -6.81 -16.45 40.43
N GLY A 278 -7.82 -17.32 40.33
CA GLY A 278 -7.97 -18.52 41.15
C GLY A 278 -7.86 -19.76 40.27
N ILE A 279 -6.75 -20.50 40.42
CA ILE A 279 -6.52 -21.77 39.73
C ILE A 279 -6.91 -22.90 40.68
N ALA A 280 -7.98 -23.61 40.37
CA ALA A 280 -8.52 -24.72 41.16
C ALA A 280 -8.42 -26.03 40.36
N LEU A 281 -7.53 -26.91 40.78
CA LEU A 281 -7.42 -28.26 40.23
C LEU A 281 -8.36 -29.19 41.00
N SER A 282 -9.66 -28.98 40.79
CA SER A 282 -10.76 -29.74 41.39
C SER A 282 -12.02 -29.61 40.52
N ASP A 283 -13.04 -30.40 40.81
CA ASP A 283 -14.36 -30.27 40.17
C ASP A 283 -15.09 -28.96 40.53
N ASN A 284 -14.67 -28.31 41.62
CA ASN A 284 -15.23 -27.05 42.12
C ASN A 284 -14.33 -25.85 41.76
N SER A 285 -14.92 -24.65 41.68
CA SER A 285 -14.25 -23.38 41.39
C SER A 285 -13.97 -22.55 42.64
N ILE A 286 -13.00 -21.63 42.55
CA ILE A 286 -12.77 -20.57 43.54
C ILE A 286 -13.72 -19.41 43.24
N ASN A 287 -14.72 -19.18 44.08
CA ASN A 287 -15.76 -18.17 43.80
C ASN A 287 -15.36 -16.72 44.15
N GLN A 288 -14.18 -16.53 44.72
CA GLN A 288 -13.69 -15.24 45.24
C GLN A 288 -12.68 -14.56 44.33
N SER A 289 -12.24 -15.20 43.25
CA SER A 289 -11.30 -14.60 42.29
C SER A 289 -12.04 -13.90 41.14
N THR A 290 -11.38 -12.90 40.55
CA THR A 290 -11.94 -12.21 39.37
C THR A 290 -12.03 -13.15 38.17
N ASN A 291 -10.99 -13.97 37.98
CA ASN A 291 -10.86 -14.96 36.93
C ASN A 291 -10.58 -16.34 37.53
N THR A 292 -11.08 -17.41 36.92
CA THR A 292 -10.99 -18.79 37.45
C THR A 292 -10.49 -19.77 36.41
N VAL A 293 -9.57 -20.64 36.78
CA VAL A 293 -9.15 -21.78 35.96
C VAL A 293 -9.53 -23.06 36.70
N THR A 294 -10.36 -23.91 36.08
CA THR A 294 -10.76 -25.20 36.65
C THR A 294 -10.34 -26.35 35.76
N TYR A 295 -10.01 -27.51 36.36
CA TYR A 295 -9.76 -28.71 35.57
C TYR A 295 -11.07 -29.29 35.04
N LYS A 296 -11.14 -29.52 33.72
CA LYS A 296 -12.25 -30.25 33.11
C LYS A 296 -11.75 -30.94 31.85
N SER A 297 -11.80 -32.27 31.82
CA SER A 297 -11.40 -33.03 30.65
C SER A 297 -12.35 -32.74 29.49
N VAL A 298 -11.87 -32.02 28.48
CA VAL A 298 -12.60 -31.62 27.28
C VAL A 298 -11.70 -31.91 26.07
N GLN A 299 -12.26 -32.49 25.01
CA GLN A 299 -11.53 -32.72 23.78
C GLN A 299 -11.27 -31.39 23.08
N SER A 300 -10.03 -30.92 23.14
CA SER A 300 -9.58 -29.64 22.57
C SER A 300 -8.09 -29.70 22.28
N GLU A 301 -7.66 -29.02 21.21
CA GLU A 301 -6.24 -28.80 20.91
C GLU A 301 -5.59 -27.77 21.82
N LYS A 302 -6.38 -26.84 22.36
CA LYS A 302 -5.92 -25.80 23.31
C LYS A 302 -5.92 -26.35 24.74
N LEU A 303 -4.88 -25.99 25.50
CA LEU A 303 -4.73 -26.39 26.91
C LEU A 303 -5.71 -25.64 27.82
N PHE A 304 -5.85 -24.33 27.60
CA PHE A 304 -6.84 -23.49 28.28
C PHE A 304 -7.95 -23.11 27.31
N VAL A 305 -9.18 -23.50 27.62
CA VAL A 305 -10.38 -23.17 26.83
C VAL A 305 -11.28 -22.27 27.64
N GLN A 306 -11.65 -21.12 27.07
CA GLN A 306 -12.58 -20.21 27.72
C GLN A 306 -13.99 -20.83 27.75
N ALA A 307 -14.54 -20.99 28.96
CA ALA A 307 -15.87 -21.53 29.19
C ALA A 307 -16.92 -20.42 29.34
N THR A 308 -16.55 -19.36 30.06
CA THR A 308 -17.33 -18.12 30.23
C THR A 308 -16.38 -16.92 30.17
N ASN A 309 -16.88 -15.68 30.30
CA ASN A 309 -16.03 -14.48 30.27
C ASN A 309 -14.87 -14.54 31.28
N ASN A 310 -15.09 -15.16 32.46
CA ASN A 310 -14.15 -15.15 33.58
C ASN A 310 -13.76 -16.58 34.05
N THR A 311 -14.07 -17.60 33.27
CA THR A 311 -13.76 -19.01 33.61
C THR A 311 -13.12 -19.72 32.43
N TRP A 312 -12.01 -20.39 32.71
CA TRP A 312 -11.26 -21.20 31.76
C TRP A 312 -11.15 -22.63 32.26
N HIS A 313 -11.18 -23.59 31.34
CA HIS A 313 -10.97 -25.00 31.63
C HIS A 313 -9.57 -25.44 31.21
N LEU A 314 -8.86 -26.07 32.14
CA LEU A 314 -7.67 -26.86 31.86
C LEU A 314 -8.12 -28.22 31.32
N THR A 315 -7.80 -28.49 30.05
CA THR A 315 -8.39 -29.61 29.29
C THR A 315 -7.69 -30.95 29.51
N LYS A 316 -6.43 -30.92 29.97
CA LYS A 316 -5.56 -32.09 30.12
C LYS A 316 -4.88 -32.11 31.48
N ARG A 317 -4.53 -33.32 31.95
CA ARG A 317 -3.66 -33.50 33.11
C ARG A 317 -2.24 -33.06 32.75
N LEU A 318 -1.55 -32.49 33.72
CA LEU A 318 -0.24 -31.91 33.57
C LEU A 318 0.79 -32.77 34.31
N ASN A 319 1.76 -33.27 33.56
CA ASN A 319 3.02 -33.78 34.08
C ASN A 319 4.17 -33.01 33.42
N LEU A 320 5.41 -33.32 33.78
CA LEU A 320 6.57 -32.58 33.27
C LEU A 320 6.72 -32.69 31.74
N GLU A 321 6.41 -33.85 31.15
CA GLU A 321 6.53 -34.07 29.71
C GLU A 321 5.46 -33.30 28.93
N GLU A 322 4.20 -33.44 29.32
CA GLU A 322 3.08 -32.71 28.71
C GLU A 322 3.28 -31.20 28.86
N ALA A 323 3.85 -30.75 29.98
CA ALA A 323 4.08 -29.34 30.23
C ALA A 323 5.04 -28.70 29.23
N LEU A 324 6.09 -29.44 28.85
CA LEU A 324 7.07 -29.02 27.86
C LEU A 324 6.50 -29.10 26.45
N GLN A 325 5.79 -30.18 26.11
CA GLN A 325 5.21 -30.36 24.77
C GLN A 325 4.13 -29.30 24.47
N THR A 326 3.30 -28.97 25.46
CA THR A 326 2.20 -28.00 25.29
C THR A 326 2.60 -26.56 25.58
N ASN A 327 3.84 -26.30 26.04
CA ASN A 327 4.31 -24.98 26.44
C ASN A 327 3.39 -24.31 27.50
N VAL A 328 3.05 -25.04 28.58
CA VAL A 328 2.12 -24.58 29.63
C VAL A 328 2.48 -23.18 30.11
N THR A 329 3.76 -22.90 30.35
CA THR A 329 4.25 -21.61 30.83
C THR A 329 3.86 -20.46 29.90
N VAL A 330 3.97 -20.64 28.57
CA VAL A 330 3.65 -19.60 27.59
C VAL A 330 2.14 -19.40 27.51
N GLN A 331 1.36 -20.49 27.45
CA GLN A 331 -0.10 -20.40 27.40
C GLN A 331 -0.67 -19.79 28.69
N LEU A 332 -0.12 -20.15 29.83
CA LEU A 332 -0.50 -19.60 31.13
C LEU A 332 -0.13 -18.11 31.22
N ALA A 333 1.05 -17.71 30.72
CA ALA A 333 1.44 -16.31 30.65
C ALA A 333 0.49 -15.48 29.79
N GLN A 334 0.12 -15.98 28.60
CA GLN A 334 -0.85 -15.33 27.71
C GLN A 334 -2.24 -15.18 28.36
N LEU A 335 -2.58 -16.09 29.27
CA LEU A 335 -3.85 -16.07 29.97
C LEU A 335 -3.87 -15.08 31.13
N ILE A 336 -2.85 -15.10 32.00
CA ILE A 336 -2.87 -14.37 33.27
C ILE A 336 -2.33 -12.94 33.19
N LEU A 337 -1.41 -12.67 32.25
CA LEU A 337 -0.80 -11.35 32.12
C LEU A 337 -1.76 -10.40 31.40
N PRO A 338 -1.83 -9.13 31.82
CA PRO A 338 -2.67 -8.14 31.13
C PRO A 338 -2.16 -7.95 29.69
N GLU A 339 -3.10 -7.76 28.76
CA GLU A 339 -2.77 -7.52 27.36
C GLU A 339 -2.00 -6.20 27.25
N GLN A 340 -0.73 -6.28 26.88
CA GLN A 340 0.14 -5.11 26.77
C GLN A 340 0.08 -4.56 25.34
N THR A 341 -0.71 -3.50 25.13
CA THR A 341 -0.81 -2.87 23.81
C THR A 341 0.33 -1.86 23.60
N PHE A 342 1.29 -2.19 22.75
CA PHE A 342 2.32 -1.24 22.29
C PHE A 342 1.95 -0.58 20.95
N ALA A 343 0.83 -1.01 20.33
CA ALA A 343 0.43 -0.63 18.97
C ALA A 343 0.31 0.89 18.76
N GLN A 344 0.03 1.67 19.80
CA GLN A 344 -0.02 3.14 19.73
C GLN A 344 1.35 3.78 19.50
N HIS A 345 2.41 3.13 19.98
CA HIS A 345 3.80 3.60 19.90
C HIS A 345 4.59 2.88 18.79
N ASP A 346 3.93 1.97 18.06
CA ASP A 346 4.52 1.26 16.93
C ASP A 346 4.56 2.19 15.70
N ASN A 347 5.77 2.57 15.33
CA ASN A 347 6.06 3.44 14.19
C ASN A 347 6.51 2.67 12.94
N ARG A 348 6.46 1.33 12.97
CA ARG A 348 6.87 0.52 11.81
C ARG A 348 6.01 0.85 10.61
N VAL A 349 6.66 0.95 9.45
CA VAL A 349 6.06 1.27 8.17
C VAL A 349 5.77 -0.02 7.41
N MET A 350 4.60 -0.09 6.77
CA MET A 350 4.29 -1.20 5.88
C MET A 350 5.19 -1.13 4.63
N PRO A 351 6.00 -2.17 4.33
CA PRO A 351 6.87 -2.16 3.16
C PRO A 351 6.07 -2.05 1.87
N GLU A 352 6.56 -1.23 0.92
CA GLU A 352 5.84 -0.93 -0.33
C GLU A 352 5.47 -2.20 -1.13
N ALA A 353 6.37 -3.19 -1.16
CA ALA A 353 6.20 -4.43 -1.91
C ALA A 353 4.99 -5.29 -1.48
N ILE A 354 4.49 -5.12 -0.26
CA ILE A 354 3.37 -5.88 0.29
C ILE A 354 2.19 -4.99 0.71
N ARG A 355 2.35 -3.67 0.59
CA ARG A 355 1.37 -2.68 1.05
C ARG A 355 0.06 -2.76 0.30
N TRP A 356 0.14 -2.96 -1.02
CA TRP A 356 -1.00 -3.00 -1.91
C TRP A 356 -1.13 -4.35 -2.57
N SER A 357 -2.36 -4.81 -2.74
CA SER A 357 -2.62 -5.98 -3.57
C SER A 357 -2.28 -5.63 -5.01
N HIS A 358 -1.32 -6.32 -5.59
CA HIS A 358 -1.22 -6.40 -7.03
C HIS A 358 -2.42 -7.21 -7.51
N THR A 359 -3.56 -6.58 -7.79
CA THR A 359 -4.60 -7.22 -8.59
C THR A 359 -3.99 -7.54 -9.94
N ALA A 360 -3.46 -8.76 -10.05
CA ALA A 360 -2.94 -9.43 -11.22
C ALA A 360 -4.07 -9.75 -12.23
N LYS A 361 -4.91 -8.75 -12.52
CA LYS A 361 -5.62 -8.62 -13.79
C LYS A 361 -4.92 -7.66 -14.74
N GLN A 362 -3.73 -7.18 -14.39
CA GLN A 362 -2.73 -6.84 -15.38
C GLN A 362 -1.83 -8.05 -15.54
N ARG A 363 -2.28 -9.04 -16.33
CA ARG A 363 -1.30 -9.75 -17.16
C ARG A 363 -0.52 -8.62 -17.84
N ALA A 364 0.80 -8.63 -17.69
CA ALA A 364 1.69 -8.05 -18.67
C ALA A 364 1.47 -8.79 -20.01
N ALA A 365 0.27 -8.72 -20.55
CA ALA A 365 0.09 -8.78 -21.95
C ALA A 365 0.82 -7.53 -22.42
N PHE A 366 1.81 -7.71 -23.27
CA PHE A 366 2.31 -6.70 -24.18
C PHE A 366 1.14 -6.24 -25.08
N VAL A 367 0.08 -5.72 -24.48
CA VAL A 367 -0.96 -4.95 -25.15
C VAL A 367 -0.48 -3.54 -24.91
N SER A 368 0.30 -3.04 -25.87
CA SER A 368 0.42 -1.61 -26.07
C SER A 368 -0.99 -1.03 -25.93
N THR A 369 -1.26 -0.33 -24.83
CA THR A 369 -2.49 0.40 -24.65
C THR A 369 -2.48 1.49 -25.71
N THR A 370 -3.02 1.17 -26.90
CA THR A 370 -3.16 2.14 -27.98
C THR A 370 -3.92 3.31 -27.39
N GLY A 371 -3.24 4.44 -27.21
CA GLY A 371 -3.83 5.63 -26.66
C GLY A 371 -4.98 6.08 -27.56
N ASN A 372 -5.86 6.94 -27.04
CA ASN A 372 -6.92 7.52 -27.87
C ASN A 372 -6.33 8.25 -29.11
N THR A 373 -5.10 8.76 -28.97
CA THR A 373 -4.29 9.36 -30.03
C THR A 373 -3.90 8.35 -31.12
N ASP A 374 -3.47 7.14 -30.77
CA ASP A 374 -3.05 6.12 -31.74
C ASP A 374 -4.24 5.63 -32.57
N LYS A 375 -5.42 5.48 -31.93
CA LYS A 375 -6.67 5.14 -32.61
C LYS A 375 -7.09 6.23 -33.60
N LEU A 376 -6.99 7.50 -33.20
CA LEU A 376 -7.29 8.64 -34.06
C LEU A 376 -6.30 8.72 -35.23
N LEU A 377 -5.01 8.51 -34.99
CA LEU A 377 -4.00 8.49 -36.04
C LEU A 377 -4.24 7.34 -37.04
N LEU A 378 -4.53 6.12 -36.56
CA LEU A 378 -4.88 5.00 -37.43
C LEU A 378 -6.12 5.29 -38.29
N PHE A 379 -7.14 5.92 -37.71
CA PHE A 379 -8.34 6.34 -38.43
C PHE A 379 -8.03 7.38 -39.52
N LEU A 380 -7.18 8.37 -39.20
CA LEU A 380 -6.72 9.35 -40.18
C LEU A 380 -5.89 8.72 -41.31
N ILE A 381 -4.96 7.80 -41.00
CA ILE A 381 -4.20 7.04 -42.03
C ILE A 381 -5.17 6.35 -43.00
N LEU A 382 -6.21 5.70 -42.47
CA LEU A 382 -7.18 4.96 -43.28
C LEU A 382 -7.97 5.91 -44.21
N ILE A 383 -8.43 7.05 -43.69
CA ILE A 383 -9.09 8.09 -44.51
C ILE A 383 -8.16 8.62 -45.60
N PHE A 384 -6.92 8.95 -45.25
CA PHE A 384 -5.94 9.48 -46.20
C PHE A 384 -5.58 8.44 -47.27
N LEU A 385 -5.50 7.16 -46.94
CA LEU A 385 -5.27 6.08 -47.92
C LEU A 385 -6.45 5.91 -48.88
N ILE A 386 -7.68 5.93 -48.37
CA ILE A 386 -8.87 5.79 -49.22
C ILE A 386 -9.00 6.99 -50.16
N THR A 387 -8.81 8.20 -49.65
CA THR A 387 -8.84 9.42 -50.46
C THR A 387 -7.73 9.44 -51.50
N GLU A 388 -6.53 8.95 -51.17
CA GLU A 388 -5.41 8.83 -52.12
C GLU A 388 -5.79 7.89 -53.25
N ARG A 389 -6.30 6.71 -52.90
CA ARG A 389 -6.68 5.67 -53.86
C ARG A 389 -7.75 6.14 -54.84
N ILE A 390 -8.76 6.86 -54.34
CA ILE A 390 -9.85 7.41 -55.18
C ILE A 390 -9.31 8.48 -56.13
N LEU A 391 -8.41 9.35 -55.65
CA LEU A 391 -7.88 10.45 -56.43
C LEU A 391 -6.88 9.97 -57.50
N ALA A 392 -6.10 8.94 -57.19
CA ALA A 392 -5.23 8.23 -58.14
C ALA A 392 -6.05 7.52 -59.22
N TRP A 393 -7.08 6.77 -58.82
CA TRP A 393 -7.98 6.07 -59.75
C TRP A 393 -8.66 7.01 -60.75
N ARG A 394 -9.18 8.16 -60.29
CA ARG A 394 -9.81 9.17 -61.17
C ARG A 394 -8.83 9.75 -62.21
N ARG A 395 -7.53 9.59 -62.00
CA ARG A 395 -6.46 10.20 -62.81
C ARG A 395 -5.64 9.20 -63.61
N ASN A 396 -6.03 7.91 -63.65
CA ASN A 396 -5.28 6.83 -64.33
C ASN A 396 -3.81 6.74 -63.87
N GLN A 397 -3.57 6.94 -62.58
CA GLN A 397 -2.34 6.55 -61.86
C GLN A 397 -2.67 5.37 -60.95
#